data_AF-H5UWY3-F1
#
_entry.id   AF-H5UWY3-F1
#
_cell.length_a   1.000
_cell.length_b   1.000
_cell.length_c   1.000
_cell.angle_alpha   90.00
_cell.angle_beta   90.00
_cell.angle_gamma   90.00
#
_symmetry.space_group_name_H-M   'P 1'
#
loop_
_entity.id
_entity.type
_entity.pdbx_description
1 polymer ?
#
loop_
_entity_poly.entity_id
_entity_poly.type
_entity_poly.pdbx_seq_one_letter_code
_entity_poly.pdbx_strand_id
1 'polypeptide(L)'
;MMLTFNDREFETDNDGYLKDSSQWSEGLAEVIAAQEGITLTAEHWEVVRFVRDFYLEFNTSPAIRMLVKAMAKAFGEEKGNSRYLYRLFPKGPAKQATKIAGLPKPVKCI
;
A
#
# COMPACT_ATOMS: atom_id res chain seq x y z
N MET A 1 17.73 -3.44 -0.84
CA MET A 1 17.57 -4.86 -1.22
C MET A 1 17.06 -4.91 -2.67
N MET A 2 16.81 -6.09 -3.23
CA MET A 2 16.25 -6.23 -4.58
C MET A 2 15.03 -7.17 -4.58
N LEU A 3 14.04 -6.86 -5.40
CA LEU A 3 12.92 -7.75 -5.75
C LEU A 3 13.13 -8.26 -7.17
N THR A 4 12.78 -9.52 -7.41
CA THR A 4 12.80 -10.11 -8.75
C THR A 4 11.37 -10.38 -9.20
N PHE A 5 10.99 -9.85 -10.35
CA PHE A 5 9.68 -10.08 -10.97
C PHE A 5 9.81 -10.01 -12.49
N ASN A 6 9.27 -11.00 -13.21
CA ASN A 6 9.37 -11.11 -14.68
C ASN A 6 10.80 -10.94 -15.21
N ASP A 7 11.77 -11.67 -14.63
CA ASP A 7 13.21 -11.61 -14.98
C ASP A 7 13.85 -10.21 -14.88
N ARG A 8 13.21 -9.30 -14.14
CA ARG A 8 13.70 -7.94 -13.86
C ARG A 8 13.95 -7.77 -12.38
N GLU A 9 14.97 -6.99 -12.06
CA GLU A 9 15.32 -6.60 -10.70
C GLU A 9 14.79 -5.19 -10.40
N PHE A 10 14.22 -5.02 -9.21
CA PHE A 10 13.66 -3.77 -8.72
C PHE A 10 14.32 -3.40 -7.41
N GLU A 11 14.88 -2.20 -7.32
CA GLU A 11 15.55 -1.76 -6.11
C GLU A 11 14.57 -1.37 -5.01
N THR A 12 14.86 -1.83 -3.80
CA THR A 12 14.15 -1.40 -2.59
C THR A 12 15.09 -0.82 -1.55
N ASP A 13 14.54 -0.06 -0.61
CA ASP A 13 15.24 0.28 0.63
C ASP A 13 15.42 -0.95 1.55
N ASN A 14 15.97 -0.72 2.74
CA ASN A 14 16.20 -1.77 3.74
C ASN A 14 14.92 -2.28 4.41
N ASP A 15 13.84 -1.51 4.33
CA ASP A 15 12.54 -1.90 4.84
C ASP A 15 11.68 -2.55 3.75
N GLY A 16 12.17 -2.64 2.50
CA GLY A 16 11.50 -3.25 1.35
C GLY A 16 10.56 -2.32 0.58
N TYR A 17 10.63 -1.00 0.75
CA TYR A 17 9.89 -0.05 -0.08
C TYR A 17 10.58 0.12 -1.43
N LEU A 18 9.79 0.13 -2.50
CA LEU A 18 10.27 0.35 -3.85
C LEU A 18 10.91 1.75 -3.97
N LYS A 19 12.14 1.82 -4.47
CA LYS A 19 12.85 3.10 -4.61
C LYS A 19 12.30 3.96 -5.75
N ASP A 20 11.86 3.32 -6.83
CA ASP A 20 11.28 3.97 -8.00
C ASP A 20 9.82 3.57 -8.15
N SER A 21 8.90 4.44 -7.70
CA SER A 21 7.46 4.20 -7.72
C SER A 21 6.86 4.12 -9.13
N SER A 22 7.59 4.59 -10.15
CA SER A 22 7.18 4.51 -11.56
C SER A 22 7.28 3.10 -12.12
N GLN A 23 8.11 2.24 -11.50
CA GLN A 23 8.29 0.84 -11.89
C GLN A 23 7.20 -0.10 -11.34
N TRP A 24 6.30 0.44 -10.52
CA TRP A 24 5.23 -0.34 -9.92
C TRP A 24 4.27 -0.88 -10.98
N SER A 25 3.84 -2.12 -10.76
CA SER A 25 2.78 -2.79 -11.52
C SER A 25 2.00 -3.68 -10.55
N GLU A 26 0.82 -4.15 -10.95
CA GLU A 26 0.01 -5.01 -10.09
C GLU A 26 0.73 -6.31 -9.72
N GLY A 27 1.43 -6.94 -10.67
CA GLY A 27 2.23 -8.12 -10.37
C GLY A 27 3.39 -7.84 -9.40
N LEU A 28 4.03 -6.67 -9.48
CA LEU A 28 5.05 -6.29 -8.49
C LEU A 28 4.41 -6.03 -7.11
N ALA A 29 3.20 -5.47 -7.06
CA ALA A 29 2.47 -5.29 -5.81
C ALA A 29 2.18 -6.63 -5.13
N GLU A 30 1.83 -7.66 -5.89
CA GLU A 30 1.64 -9.02 -5.35
C GLU A 30 2.94 -9.59 -4.77
N VAL A 31 4.08 -9.40 -5.44
CA VAL A 31 5.40 -9.81 -4.91
C VAL A 31 5.70 -9.09 -3.59
N ILE A 32 5.45 -7.78 -3.52
CA ILE A 32 5.64 -6.99 -2.29
C ILE A 32 4.68 -7.46 -1.19
N ALA A 33 3.41 -7.73 -1.52
CA ALA A 33 2.40 -8.19 -0.58
C ALA A 33 2.75 -9.57 0.00
N ALA A 34 3.25 -10.49 -0.83
CA ALA A 34 3.70 -11.80 -0.39
C ALA A 34 4.83 -11.69 0.64
N GLN A 35 5.79 -10.78 0.45
CA GLN A 35 6.83 -10.50 1.45
C GLN A 35 6.29 -9.90 2.76
N GLU A 36 5.17 -9.17 2.67
CA GLU A 36 4.47 -8.65 3.85
C GLU A 36 3.61 -9.70 4.58
N GLY A 37 3.43 -10.89 3.98
CA GLY A 37 2.56 -11.95 4.48
C GLY A 37 1.08 -11.70 4.15
N ILE A 38 0.80 -11.00 3.05
CA ILE A 38 -0.54 -10.63 2.60
C ILE A 38 -0.81 -11.24 1.24
N THR A 39 -1.97 -11.87 1.09
CA THR A 39 -2.54 -12.24 -0.21
C THR A 39 -3.54 -11.17 -0.63
N LEU A 40 -3.34 -10.55 -1.80
CA LEU A 40 -4.18 -9.44 -2.25
C LEU A 40 -5.54 -9.94 -2.77
N THR A 41 -6.56 -9.81 -1.93
CA THR A 41 -7.97 -9.95 -2.36
C THR A 41 -8.48 -8.65 -3.01
N ALA A 42 -9.70 -8.68 -3.56
CA ALA A 42 -10.34 -7.48 -4.13
C ALA A 42 -10.37 -6.31 -3.12
N GLU A 43 -10.64 -6.58 -1.85
CA GLU A 43 -10.66 -5.61 -0.77
C GLU A 43 -9.28 -4.98 -0.50
N HIS A 44 -8.20 -5.75 -0.65
CA HIS A 44 -6.86 -5.20 -0.52
C HIS A 44 -6.53 -4.29 -1.70
N TRP A 45 -6.93 -4.69 -2.91
CA TRP A 45 -6.73 -3.91 -4.13
C TRP A 45 -7.45 -2.55 -4.07
N GLU A 46 -8.67 -2.50 -3.52
CA GLU A 46 -9.38 -1.24 -3.29
C GLU A 46 -8.52 -0.24 -2.50
N VAL A 47 -7.90 -0.70 -1.40
CA VAL A 47 -7.08 0.13 -0.52
C VAL A 47 -5.74 0.48 -1.18
N VAL A 48 -5.08 -0.49 -1.81
CA VAL A 48 -3.76 -0.31 -2.46
C VAL A 48 -3.84 0.71 -3.59
N ARG A 49 -4.84 0.57 -4.48
CA ARG A 49 -5.05 1.50 -5.59
C ARG A 49 -5.44 2.88 -5.08
N PHE A 50 -6.34 2.96 -4.09
CA PHE A 50 -6.68 4.24 -3.47
C PHE A 50 -5.45 4.97 -2.91
N VAL A 51 -4.58 4.28 -2.17
CA VAL A 51 -3.38 4.88 -1.59
C VAL A 51 -2.40 5.33 -2.69
N ARG A 52 -2.26 4.54 -3.76
CA ARG A 52 -1.43 4.88 -4.91
C ARG A 52 -1.94 6.13 -5.62
N ASP A 53 -3.22 6.16 -5.96
CA ASP A 53 -3.84 7.28 -6.68
C ASP A 53 -3.76 8.57 -5.86
N PHE A 54 -4.03 8.47 -4.56
CA PHE A 54 -3.87 9.60 -3.64
C PHE A 54 -2.43 10.13 -3.63
N TYR A 55 -1.43 9.26 -3.64
CA TYR A 55 -0.03 9.70 -3.71
C TYR A 55 0.31 10.34 -5.06
N LEU A 56 -0.17 9.79 -6.17
CA LEU A 56 0.06 10.37 -7.49
C LEU A 56 -0.59 11.75 -7.63
N GLU A 57 -1.72 11.98 -6.96
CA GLU A 57 -2.42 13.28 -6.97
C GLU A 57 -1.80 14.29 -5.99
N PHE A 58 -1.47 13.88 -4.77
CA PHE A 58 -1.07 14.80 -3.68
C PHE A 58 0.41 14.73 -3.29
N ASN A 59 1.19 13.84 -3.91
CA ASN A 59 2.61 13.57 -3.61
C ASN A 59 2.87 13.25 -2.13
N THR A 60 1.90 12.64 -1.46
CA THR A 60 1.98 12.24 -0.06
C THR A 60 1.06 11.07 0.22
N SER A 61 1.41 10.21 1.18
CA SER A 61 0.59 9.06 1.55
C SER A 61 -0.48 9.47 2.57
N PRO A 62 -1.70 8.92 2.51
CA PRO A 62 -2.75 9.28 3.45
C PRO A 62 -2.45 8.72 4.84
N ALA A 63 -2.63 9.55 5.87
CA ALA A 63 -2.60 9.07 7.26
C ALA A 63 -3.77 8.11 7.54
N ILE A 64 -3.66 7.27 8.57
CA ILE A 64 -4.69 6.25 8.87
C ILE A 64 -6.10 6.85 9.03
N ARG A 65 -6.24 8.00 9.68
CA ARG A 65 -7.54 8.68 9.85
C ARG A 65 -8.13 9.14 8.52
N MET A 66 -7.29 9.61 7.60
CA MET A 66 -7.72 10.01 6.26
C MET A 66 -8.12 8.79 5.45
N LEU A 67 -7.33 7.71 5.51
CA LEU A 67 -7.63 6.45 4.83
C LEU A 67 -8.98 5.88 5.27
N VAL A 68 -9.22 5.80 6.58
CA VAL A 68 -10.51 5.37 7.15
C VAL A 68 -11.68 6.20 6.61
N LYS A 69 -11.59 7.53 6.67
CA LYS A 69 -12.64 8.43 6.16
C LYS A 69 -12.86 8.30 4.66
N ALA A 70 -11.78 8.18 3.88
CA ALA A 70 -11.88 8.06 2.44
C ALA A 70 -12.48 6.72 2.02
N MET A 71 -12.10 5.63 2.69
CA MET A 71 -12.70 4.31 2.49
C MET A 71 -14.18 4.31 2.90
N ALA A 72 -14.55 4.99 3.98
CA ALA A 72 -15.96 5.16 4.38
C ALA A 72 -16.76 5.88 3.30
N LYS A 73 -16.20 6.95 2.73
CA LYS A 73 -16.84 7.74 1.68
C LYS A 73 -16.98 6.97 0.35
N ALA A 74 -15.97 6.20 -0.02
CA ALA A 74 -15.93 5.48 -1.30
C ALA A 74 -16.69 4.15 -1.27
N PHE A 75 -16.66 3.43 -0.14
CA PHE A 75 -17.14 2.05 -0.04
C PHE A 75 -18.09 1.78 1.15
N GLY A 76 -18.44 2.81 1.93
CA GLY A 76 -19.33 2.70 3.09
C GLY A 76 -18.61 2.47 4.42
N GLU A 77 -19.30 2.77 5.52
CA GLU A 77 -18.79 2.69 6.90
C GLU A 77 -18.26 1.30 7.30
N GLU A 78 -18.82 0.23 6.70
CA GLU A 78 -18.40 -1.15 6.97
C GLU A 78 -16.95 -1.44 6.52
N LYS A 79 -16.51 -0.78 5.43
CA LYS A 79 -15.13 -0.84 4.93
C LYS A 79 -14.28 0.33 5.41
N GLY A 80 -14.94 1.44 5.77
CA GLY A 80 -14.35 2.67 6.28
C GLY A 80 -14.06 2.70 7.77
N ASN A 81 -13.59 1.62 8.37
CA ASN A 81 -13.25 1.59 9.79
C ASN A 81 -11.89 0.94 10.06
N SER A 82 -11.27 1.36 11.16
CA SER A 82 -9.94 0.87 11.54
C SER A 82 -9.89 -0.65 11.68
N ARG A 83 -10.92 -1.27 12.27
CA ARG A 83 -10.94 -2.73 12.50
C ARG A 83 -10.87 -3.50 11.19
N TYR A 84 -11.65 -3.10 10.19
CA TYR A 84 -11.63 -3.69 8.85
C TYR A 84 -10.25 -3.53 8.20
N LEU A 85 -9.69 -2.32 8.22
CA LEU A 85 -8.39 -2.06 7.60
C LEU A 85 -7.26 -2.84 8.28
N TYR A 86 -7.26 -2.97 9.61
CA TYR A 86 -6.29 -3.79 10.33
C TYR A 86 -6.46 -5.28 10.08
N ARG A 87 -7.66 -5.75 9.72
CA ARG A 87 -7.86 -7.13 9.29
C ARG A 87 -7.20 -7.41 7.94
N LEU A 88 -7.26 -6.45 7.02
CA LEU A 88 -6.58 -6.55 5.71
C LEU A 88 -5.05 -6.36 5.84
N PHE A 89 -4.63 -5.42 6.69
CA PHE A 89 -3.24 -5.00 6.83
C PHE A 89 -2.80 -5.05 8.31
N PRO A 90 -2.49 -6.25 8.83
CA PRO A 90 -2.30 -6.50 10.27
C PRO A 90 -1.10 -5.78 10.89
N LYS A 91 -0.06 -5.46 10.11
CA LYS A 91 1.13 -4.72 10.60
C LYS A 91 0.96 -3.20 10.51
N GLY A 92 -0.21 -2.72 10.11
CA GLY A 92 -0.54 -1.30 10.01
C GLY A 92 -1.08 -0.95 8.62
N PRO A 93 -2.33 -0.49 8.49
CA PRO A 93 -2.95 -0.27 7.18
C PRO A 93 -2.26 0.77 6.32
N ALA A 94 -1.96 1.94 6.88
CA ALA A 94 -1.24 2.96 6.13
C ALA A 94 0.16 2.47 5.71
N LYS A 95 0.87 1.77 6.61
CA LYS A 95 2.23 1.27 6.36
C LYS A 95 2.25 0.21 5.25
N GLN A 96 1.49 -0.86 5.41
CA GLN A 96 1.50 -1.97 4.46
C GLN A 96 0.87 -1.59 3.13
N ALA A 97 -0.25 -0.85 3.12
CA ALA A 97 -0.85 -0.40 1.88
C ALA A 97 0.09 0.54 1.10
N THR A 98 0.79 1.46 1.77
CA THR A 98 1.79 2.34 1.11
C THR A 98 2.91 1.54 0.47
N LYS A 99 3.44 0.55 1.20
CA LYS A 99 4.51 -0.31 0.70
C LYS A 99 4.08 -1.13 -0.52
N ILE A 100 2.92 -1.78 -0.42
CA ILE A 100 2.35 -2.61 -1.50
C ILE A 100 1.95 -1.75 -2.71
N ALA A 101 1.52 -0.52 -2.50
CA ALA A 101 1.27 0.48 -3.54
C ALA A 101 2.55 0.96 -4.27
N GLY A 102 3.73 0.45 -3.90
CA GLY A 102 5.01 0.79 -4.51
C GLY A 102 5.45 2.21 -4.22
N LEU A 103 5.00 2.78 -3.11
CA LEU A 103 5.31 4.14 -2.73
C LEU A 103 6.52 4.17 -1.80
N PRO A 104 7.29 5.28 -1.76
CA PRO A 104 8.41 5.39 -0.83
C PRO A 104 7.94 5.40 0.61
N LYS A 105 8.84 5.04 1.53
CA LYS A 105 8.57 5.05 2.97
C LYS A 105 8.10 6.44 3.42
N PRO A 106 6.99 6.56 4.18
CA PRO A 106 6.52 7.83 4.70
C PRO A 106 7.60 8.50 5.57
N VAL A 107 7.93 9.76 5.29
CA VAL A 107 9.00 10.50 5.99
C VAL A 107 8.59 10.91 7.41
N LYS A 108 7.30 10.89 7.74
CA LYS A 108 6.77 11.28 9.06
C LYS A 108 5.81 10.24 9.62
N CYS A 109 6.30 9.40 10.52
CA CYS A 109 5.48 8.82 11.59
C CYS A 109 5.38 9.88 12.69
N ILE A 110 4.29 10.64 12.75
CA ILE A 110 3.93 11.45 13.94
C ILE A 110 2.85 10.69 14.70
#